data_AF-A0A2V6GMW8-F1
#
_entry.id   AF-A0A2V6GMW8-F1
#
_cell.length_a   1.000
_cell.length_b   1.000
_cell.length_c   1.000
_cell.angle_alpha   90.00
_cell.angle_beta   90.00
_cell.angle_gamma   90.00
#
_symmetry.space_group_name_H-M   'P 1'
#
loop_
_entity.id
_entity.type
_entity.pdbx_description
1 polymer ?
#
loop_
_entity_poly.entity_id
_entity_poly.type
_entity_poly.pdbx_seq_one_letter_code
_entity_poly.pdbx_strand_id
1 'polypeptide(L)'
;MNRAADQSQVNPLREGLSTRAVPQPCSVVIFGATGDLTHRKLLPALYNLAADGELPPAVTVIGFARREKSDADFRREMEEAVRKFSRQTVRDEIWKNFSQSIFYHQSDFNDEAGFKSLAERLDKIDKERGTRGNRLFYFAVGPDQFEPILKHLKAVDLNKACEGSWARVIIEKPFGSDLASARELNRV
;
A
#
# COMPACT_ATOMS: atom_id res chain seq x y z
N MET A 1 -22.36 -40.90 11.76
CA MET A 1 -21.44 -39.84 12.22
C MET A 1 -22.06 -38.50 11.89
N ASN A 2 -22.68 -37.86 12.89
CA ASN A 2 -23.38 -36.58 12.76
C ASN A 2 -22.38 -35.42 12.72
N ARG A 3 -22.44 -34.59 11.66
CA ARG A 3 -21.92 -33.22 11.69
C ARG A 3 -22.94 -32.35 12.43
N ALA A 4 -22.64 -32.00 13.67
CA ALA A 4 -23.40 -30.99 14.40
C ALA A 4 -22.88 -29.58 14.03
N ALA A 5 -23.85 -28.72 13.77
CA ALA A 5 -23.83 -27.30 13.45
C ALA A 5 -22.66 -26.44 13.97
N ASP A 6 -22.12 -25.60 13.08
CA ASP A 6 -21.60 -24.27 13.43
C ASP A 6 -22.58 -23.23 12.86
N GLN A 7 -23.63 -22.95 13.62
CA GLN A 7 -24.52 -21.83 13.35
C GLN A 7 -23.85 -20.59 13.94
N SER A 8 -23.27 -19.75 13.08
CA SER A 8 -22.81 -18.42 13.43
C SER A 8 -23.98 -17.59 13.96
N GLN A 9 -24.15 -17.59 15.28
CA GLN A 9 -25.21 -16.86 15.95
C GLN A 9 -24.98 -15.36 15.73
N VAL A 10 -25.76 -14.76 14.82
CA VAL A 10 -25.70 -13.33 14.53
C VAL A 10 -26.15 -12.58 15.79
N ASN A 11 -25.21 -11.86 16.42
CA ASN A 11 -25.48 -11.11 17.64
C ASN A 11 -26.43 -9.94 17.32
N PRO A 12 -27.67 -9.91 17.85
CA PRO A 12 -28.67 -8.88 17.54
C PRO A 12 -28.25 -7.48 18.01
N LEU A 13 -27.26 -7.36 18.91
CA LEU A 13 -26.69 -6.07 19.30
C LEU A 13 -25.75 -5.46 18.25
N ARG A 14 -25.44 -6.18 17.15
CA ARG A 14 -24.66 -5.66 16.01
C ARG A 14 -25.52 -5.00 14.94
N GLU A 15 -26.85 -5.08 15.07
CA GLU A 15 -27.78 -4.50 14.09
C GLU A 15 -27.71 -2.97 14.15
N GLY A 16 -27.39 -2.32 13.02
CA GLY A 16 -27.21 -0.86 12.94
C GLY A 16 -25.84 -0.32 13.33
N LEU A 17 -24.96 -1.14 13.92
CA LEU A 17 -23.54 -0.79 14.05
C LEU A 17 -22.88 -1.00 12.69
N SER A 18 -22.21 0.04 12.18
CA SER A 18 -21.43 -0.07 10.94
C SER A 18 -20.36 -1.14 11.16
N THR A 19 -20.57 -2.36 10.63
CA THR A 19 -19.58 -3.43 10.64
C THR A 19 -18.50 -3.12 9.62
N ARG A 20 -17.82 -1.99 9.77
CA ARG A 20 -16.68 -1.66 8.94
C ARG A 20 -15.59 -2.63 9.35
N ALA A 21 -15.41 -3.68 8.57
CA ALA A 21 -14.39 -4.68 8.81
C ALA A 21 -13.04 -3.96 8.87
N VAL A 22 -12.34 -4.09 10.00
CA VAL A 22 -10.98 -3.59 10.13
C VAL A 22 -10.15 -4.27 9.04
N PRO A 23 -9.45 -3.51 8.19
CA PRO A 23 -8.71 -4.12 7.08
C PRO A 23 -7.64 -5.06 7.62
N GLN A 24 -7.25 -6.06 6.84
CA GLN A 24 -6.14 -6.92 7.20
C GLN A 24 -4.83 -6.11 7.17
N PRO A 25 -3.85 -6.40 8.06
CA PRO A 25 -2.49 -5.87 7.95
C PRO A 25 -1.92 -6.09 6.56
N CYS A 26 -1.23 -5.09 6.00
CA CYS A 26 -0.60 -5.18 4.69
C CYS A 26 0.55 -4.19 4.52
N SER A 27 1.41 -4.47 3.54
CA SER A 27 2.37 -3.51 3.00
C SER A 27 1.72 -2.76 1.84
N VAL A 28 1.66 -1.44 1.93
CA VAL A 28 1.23 -0.55 0.84
C VAL A 28 2.47 -0.01 0.16
N VAL A 29 2.73 -0.44 -1.07
CA VAL A 29 3.85 0.03 -1.88
C VAL A 29 3.33 1.10 -2.84
N ILE A 30 3.82 2.33 -2.73
CA ILE A 30 3.42 3.44 -3.59
C ILE A 30 4.54 3.68 -4.62
N PHE A 31 4.32 3.26 -5.86
CA PHE A 31 5.19 3.65 -6.97
C PHE A 31 4.92 5.11 -7.34
N GLY A 32 5.98 5.90 -7.56
CA GLY A 32 5.82 7.35 -7.72
C GLY A 32 5.63 8.08 -6.39
N ALA A 33 6.25 7.55 -5.32
CA ALA A 33 6.05 8.03 -3.94
C ALA A 33 6.38 9.51 -3.70
N THR A 34 7.16 10.11 -4.59
CA THR A 34 7.57 11.51 -4.45
C THR A 34 6.79 12.45 -5.39
N GLY A 35 5.72 11.95 -6.01
CA GLY A 35 4.85 12.69 -6.93
C GLY A 35 3.69 13.41 -6.23
N ASP A 36 3.05 14.35 -6.94
CA ASP A 36 2.01 15.24 -6.39
C ASP A 36 0.83 14.49 -5.76
N LEU A 37 0.36 13.42 -6.43
CA LEU A 37 -0.75 12.60 -5.94
C LEU A 37 -0.45 11.99 -4.56
N THR A 38 0.76 11.47 -4.38
CA THR A 38 1.20 10.85 -3.13
C THR A 38 1.19 11.86 -1.99
N HIS A 39 1.76 13.05 -2.21
CA HIS A 39 1.86 14.10 -1.21
C HIS A 39 0.49 14.72 -0.87
N ARG A 40 -0.36 14.96 -1.88
CA ARG A 40 -1.61 15.71 -1.68
C ARG A 40 -2.79 14.85 -1.32
N LYS A 41 -2.74 13.55 -1.61
CA LYS A 41 -3.89 12.65 -1.45
C LYS A 41 -3.55 11.37 -0.70
N LEU A 42 -2.58 10.59 -1.16
CA LEU A 42 -2.39 9.22 -0.63
C LEU A 42 -1.92 9.21 0.81
N LEU A 43 -0.81 9.89 1.13
CA LEU A 43 -0.33 9.93 2.52
C LEU A 43 -1.28 10.68 3.46
N PRO A 44 -1.85 11.84 3.09
CA PRO A 44 -2.89 12.47 3.89
C PRO A 44 -4.08 11.54 4.16
N ALA A 45 -4.51 10.74 3.17
CA ALA A 45 -5.60 9.78 3.37
C ALA A 45 -5.21 8.64 4.32
N LEU A 46 -4.01 8.06 4.16
CA LEU A 46 -3.50 7.02 5.05
C LEU A 46 -3.32 7.52 6.48
N TYR A 47 -2.81 8.74 6.66
CA TYR A 47 -2.73 9.39 7.97
C TYR A 47 -4.12 9.54 8.59
N ASN A 48 -5.11 10.00 7.80
CA ASN A 48 -6.48 10.16 8.32
C ASN A 48 -7.03 8.83 8.84
N LEU A 49 -6.88 7.75 8.06
CA LEU A 49 -7.30 6.42 8.49
C LEU A 49 -6.56 5.96 9.75
N ALA A 50 -5.26 6.26 9.89
CA ALA A 50 -4.51 5.97 11.11
C ALA A 50 -5.03 6.78 12.31
N ALA A 51 -5.30 8.08 12.12
CA ALA A 51 -5.77 8.98 13.17
C ALA A 51 -7.20 8.67 13.63
N ASP A 52 -8.01 8.09 12.75
CA ASP A 52 -9.37 7.63 13.02
C ASP A 52 -9.40 6.20 13.61
N GLY A 53 -8.24 5.54 13.75
CA GLY A 53 -8.14 4.16 14.25
C GLY A 53 -8.62 3.10 13.26
N GLU A 54 -8.74 3.44 11.98
CA GLU A 54 -9.22 2.56 10.91
C GLU A 54 -8.10 1.76 10.23
N LEU A 55 -6.83 2.01 10.56
CA LEU A 55 -5.69 1.22 10.11
C LEU A 55 -5.15 0.29 11.22
N PRO A 56 -4.93 -1.00 10.92
CA PRO A 56 -4.17 -1.87 11.79
C PRO A 56 -2.76 -1.31 12.06
N PRO A 57 -2.22 -1.47 13.28
CA PRO A 57 -0.86 -1.02 13.62
C PRO A 57 0.25 -1.60 12.74
N ALA A 58 0.01 -2.79 12.19
CA ALA A 58 0.94 -3.51 11.34
C ALA A 58 0.98 -2.97 9.89
N VAL A 59 0.05 -2.11 9.46
CA VAL A 59 0.09 -1.51 8.12
C VAL A 59 1.39 -0.74 7.93
N THR A 60 2.07 -1.01 6.83
CA THR A 60 3.39 -0.44 6.51
C THR A 60 3.35 0.19 5.13
N VAL A 61 3.82 1.42 5.00
CA VAL A 61 3.88 2.17 3.74
C VAL A 61 5.31 2.18 3.23
N ILE A 62 5.52 1.78 1.97
CA ILE A 62 6.82 1.81 1.30
C ILE A 62 6.68 2.71 0.09
N GLY A 63 7.37 3.85 0.10
CA GLY A 63 7.49 4.69 -1.07
C GLY A 63 8.56 4.16 -2.02
N PHE A 64 8.24 3.93 -3.28
CA PHE A 64 9.20 3.56 -4.32
C PHE A 64 9.40 4.72 -5.30
N ALA A 65 10.64 5.22 -5.42
CA ALA A 65 10.99 6.24 -6.40
C ALA A 65 12.51 6.35 -6.64
N ARG A 66 12.87 6.96 -7.77
CA ARG A 66 14.26 7.09 -8.23
C ARG A 66 15.16 8.05 -7.44
N ARG A 67 14.56 9.07 -6.79
CA ARG A 67 15.33 10.12 -6.09
C ARG A 67 16.03 9.53 -4.86
N GLU A 68 17.30 9.85 -4.67
CA GLU A 68 18.03 9.42 -3.47
C GLU A 68 17.48 10.13 -2.23
N LYS A 69 16.98 9.34 -1.28
CA LYS A 69 16.44 9.80 0.01
C LYS A 69 16.63 8.71 1.05
N SER A 70 16.86 9.10 2.29
CA SER A 70 16.74 8.19 3.44
C SER A 70 15.28 8.02 3.86
N ASP A 71 14.99 6.99 4.66
CA ASP A 71 13.68 6.85 5.32
C ASP A 71 13.33 8.10 6.15
N ALA A 72 14.33 8.71 6.80
CA ALA A 72 14.13 9.89 7.65
C ALA A 72 13.76 11.13 6.82
N ASP A 73 14.43 11.33 5.68
CA ASP A 73 14.11 12.43 4.77
C ASP A 73 12.72 12.27 4.16
N PHE A 74 12.38 11.04 3.74
CA PHE A 74 11.06 10.75 3.22
C PHE A 74 9.96 10.97 4.27
N ARG A 75 10.17 10.53 5.52
CA ARG A 75 9.22 10.79 6.62
C ARG A 75 9.02 12.28 6.85
N ARG A 76 10.09 13.08 6.89
CA ARG A 76 10.00 14.54 7.08
C ARG A 76 9.18 15.20 5.97
N GLU A 77 9.44 14.83 4.73
CA GLU A 77 8.67 15.34 3.58
C GLU A 77 7.20 14.90 3.61
N MET A 78 6.92 13.65 4.00
CA MET A 78 5.55 13.17 4.16
C MET A 78 4.84 13.87 5.33
N GLU A 79 5.56 14.23 6.40
CA GLU A 79 5.01 15.01 7.51
C GLU A 79 4.53 16.38 7.04
N GLU A 80 5.37 17.10 6.32
CA GLU A 80 5.04 18.41 5.75
C GLU A 80 3.81 18.31 4.83
N ALA A 81 3.78 17.28 3.98
CA ALA A 81 2.66 17.04 3.08
C ALA A 81 1.36 16.72 3.84
N VAL A 82 1.42 15.85 4.85
CA VAL A 82 0.27 15.47 5.68
C VAL A 82 -0.23 16.67 6.48
N ARG A 83 0.65 17.46 7.10
CA ARG A 83 0.27 18.70 7.80
C ARG A 83 -0.40 19.71 6.88
N LYS A 84 0.02 19.79 5.61
CA LYS A 84 -0.51 20.74 4.64
C LYS A 84 -1.83 20.30 4.00
N PHE A 85 -2.00 19.00 3.72
CA PHE A 85 -3.09 18.50 2.88
C PHE A 85 -4.07 17.58 3.59
N SER A 86 -3.80 17.18 4.84
CA SER A 86 -4.76 16.46 5.67
C SER A 86 -6.03 17.27 5.88
N ARG A 87 -7.17 16.57 5.96
CA ARG A 87 -8.47 17.17 6.27
C ARG A 87 -8.70 17.36 7.77
N GLN A 88 -7.86 16.71 8.59
CA GLN A 88 -7.87 16.83 10.05
C GLN A 88 -6.53 17.37 10.55
N THR A 89 -6.59 18.08 11.68
CA THR A 89 -5.41 18.59 12.36
C THR A 89 -4.46 17.45 12.72
N VAL A 90 -3.21 17.57 12.28
CA VAL A 90 -2.19 16.56 12.55
C VAL A 90 -1.79 16.62 14.02
N ARG A 91 -2.02 15.52 14.73
CA ARG A 91 -1.58 15.30 16.11
C ARG A 91 -0.19 14.68 16.12
N ASP A 92 0.75 15.31 16.82
CA ASP A 92 2.17 14.93 16.82
C ASP A 92 2.39 13.51 17.35
N GLU A 93 1.65 13.10 18.38
CA GLU A 93 1.76 11.74 18.95
C GLU A 93 1.37 10.66 17.94
N ILE A 94 0.29 10.89 17.18
CA ILE A 94 -0.16 9.96 16.14
C ILE A 94 0.81 9.95 14.98
N TRP A 95 1.28 11.13 14.55
CA TRP A 95 2.28 11.21 13.50
C TRP A 95 3.57 10.48 13.88
N LYS A 96 4.05 10.68 15.11
CA LYS A 96 5.25 10.01 15.62
C LYS A 96 5.13 8.49 15.52
N ASN A 97 3.96 7.92 15.82
CA ASN A 97 3.70 6.49 15.70
C ASN A 97 3.52 6.04 14.24
N PHE A 98 2.70 6.74 13.46
CA PHE A 98 2.41 6.40 12.07
C PHE A 98 3.66 6.48 11.18
N SER A 99 4.49 7.51 11.36
CA SER A 99 5.72 7.69 10.59
C SER A 99 6.72 6.52 10.74
N GLN A 100 6.69 5.78 11.86
CA GLN A 100 7.52 4.58 12.03
C GLN A 100 7.11 3.43 11.10
N SER A 101 5.91 3.48 10.51
CA SER A 101 5.48 2.52 9.50
C SER A 101 5.74 2.98 8.06
N ILE A 102 6.36 4.15 7.88
CA ILE A 102 6.68 4.70 6.57
C ILE A 102 8.15 4.46 6.26
N PHE A 103 8.41 3.91 5.09
CA PHE A 103 9.74 3.57 4.58
C PHE A 103 9.89 4.05 3.15
N TYR A 104 11.13 4.18 2.70
CA TYR A 104 11.48 4.61 1.34
C TYR A 104 12.44 3.64 0.68
N HIS A 105 12.07 3.15 -0.50
CA HIS A 105 12.87 2.27 -1.34
C HIS A 105 13.31 3.04 -2.58
N GLN A 106 14.60 3.36 -2.65
CA GLN A 106 15.17 4.04 -3.79
C GLN A 106 15.47 3.02 -4.90
N SER A 107 14.88 3.22 -6.08
CA SER A 107 15.19 2.48 -7.32
C SER A 107 14.43 3.08 -8.51
N ASP A 108 14.77 2.65 -9.73
CA ASP A 108 14.10 2.99 -10.98
C ASP A 108 13.09 1.91 -11.39
N PHE A 109 12.08 2.26 -12.18
CA PHE A 109 11.08 1.29 -12.64
C PHE A 109 11.63 0.26 -13.62
N ASN A 110 12.78 0.52 -14.23
CA ASN A 110 13.45 -0.42 -15.13
C ASN A 110 14.61 -1.19 -14.46
N ASP A 111 14.81 -1.01 -13.16
CA ASP A 111 15.91 -1.63 -12.41
C ASP A 111 15.47 -2.96 -11.78
N GLU A 112 15.77 -4.08 -12.44
CA GLU A 112 15.44 -5.43 -11.98
C GLU A 112 16.01 -5.75 -10.59
N ALA A 113 17.24 -5.30 -10.29
CA ALA A 113 17.85 -5.51 -8.98
C ALA A 113 17.11 -4.72 -7.89
N GLY A 114 16.57 -3.57 -8.26
CA GLY A 114 15.65 -2.76 -7.47
C GLY A 114 14.40 -3.49 -7.03
N PHE A 115 13.75 -4.22 -7.93
CA PHE A 115 12.56 -5.02 -7.60
C PHE A 115 12.90 -6.25 -6.76
N LYS A 116 14.05 -6.88 -7.01
CA LYS A 116 14.52 -7.99 -6.18
C LYS A 116 14.78 -7.54 -4.74
N SER A 117 15.50 -6.43 -4.55
CA SER A 117 15.74 -5.87 -3.21
C SER A 117 14.46 -5.36 -2.55
N LEU A 118 13.48 -4.88 -3.32
CA LEU A 118 12.15 -4.55 -2.80
C LEU A 118 11.46 -5.80 -2.22
N ALA A 119 11.51 -6.94 -2.93
CA ALA A 119 10.92 -8.19 -2.46
C ALA A 119 11.58 -8.65 -1.14
N GLU A 120 12.91 -8.64 -1.08
CA GLU A 120 13.66 -8.99 0.14
C GLU A 120 13.31 -8.07 1.32
N ARG A 121 13.15 -6.76 1.06
CA ARG A 121 12.74 -5.78 2.08
C ARG A 121 11.32 -6.04 2.57
N LEU A 122 10.40 -6.35 1.67
CA LEU A 122 9.01 -6.64 1.97
C LEU A 122 8.87 -7.92 2.83
N ASP A 123 9.68 -8.93 2.58
CA ASP A 123 9.75 -10.15 3.41
C ASP A 123 10.31 -9.87 4.80
N LYS A 124 11.32 -8.99 4.91
CA LYS A 124 11.82 -8.53 6.20
C LYS A 124 10.74 -7.78 6.98
N ILE A 125 10.03 -6.87 6.33
CA ILE A 125 8.92 -6.13 6.93
C ILE A 125 7.81 -7.06 7.43
N ASP A 126 7.49 -8.13 6.70
CA ASP A 126 6.49 -9.11 7.17
C ASP A 126 6.88 -9.73 8.50
N LYS A 127 8.16 -10.12 8.64
CA LYS A 127 8.69 -10.76 9.85
C LYS A 127 8.74 -9.78 11.02
N GLU A 128 9.11 -8.53 10.76
CA GLU A 128 9.30 -7.50 11.80
C GLU A 128 8.00 -6.83 12.24
N ARG A 129 7.06 -6.63 11.31
CA ARG A 129 5.85 -5.81 11.53
C ARG A 129 4.55 -6.58 11.43
N GLY A 130 4.57 -7.83 10.95
CA GLY A 130 3.38 -8.67 10.87
C GLY A 130 2.40 -8.23 9.77
N THR A 131 2.89 -7.75 8.63
CA THR A 131 2.05 -7.44 7.44
C THR A 131 1.50 -8.69 6.75
N ARG A 132 1.92 -9.90 7.18
CA ARG A 132 1.39 -11.21 6.77
C ARG A 132 1.45 -11.48 5.26
N GLY A 133 2.39 -10.86 4.55
CA GLY A 133 2.55 -11.04 3.10
C GLY A 133 1.41 -10.45 2.28
N ASN A 134 0.52 -9.65 2.87
CA ASN A 134 -0.50 -8.93 2.13
C ASN A 134 0.12 -7.70 1.48
N ARG A 135 -0.03 -7.56 0.17
CA ARG A 135 0.61 -6.49 -0.63
C ARG A 135 -0.41 -5.69 -1.41
N LEU A 136 -0.39 -4.38 -1.22
CA LEU A 136 -1.14 -3.43 -2.03
C LEU A 136 -0.17 -2.53 -2.80
N PHE A 137 -0.12 -2.69 -4.12
CA PHE A 137 0.70 -1.87 -5.01
C PHE A 137 -0.13 -0.73 -5.58
N TYR A 138 0.20 0.51 -5.21
CA TYR A 138 -0.46 1.72 -5.72
C TYR A 138 0.42 2.37 -6.78
N PHE A 139 -0.09 2.50 -8.01
CA PHE A 139 0.64 3.08 -9.13
C PHE A 139 0.31 4.56 -9.27
N ALA A 140 1.00 5.41 -8.49
CA ALA A 140 0.92 6.87 -8.60
C ALA A 140 1.90 7.41 -9.67
N VAL A 141 1.87 6.80 -10.86
CA VAL A 141 2.81 7.02 -11.97
C VAL A 141 2.06 7.25 -13.28
N GLY A 142 2.78 7.65 -14.33
CA GLY A 142 2.23 7.75 -15.68
C GLY A 142 1.82 6.39 -16.25
N PRO A 143 0.85 6.35 -17.18
CA PRO A 143 0.30 5.10 -17.72
C PRO A 143 1.34 4.28 -18.51
N ASP A 144 2.33 4.94 -19.10
CA ASP A 144 3.48 4.34 -19.76
C ASP A 144 4.35 3.48 -18.84
N GLN A 145 4.24 3.67 -17.52
CA GLN A 145 5.02 2.94 -16.52
C GLN A 145 4.28 1.71 -15.97
N PHE A 146 2.99 1.52 -16.25
CA PHE A 146 2.21 0.43 -15.65
C PHE A 146 2.71 -0.95 -16.05
N GLU A 147 2.86 -1.20 -17.35
CA GLU A 147 3.30 -2.50 -17.87
C GLU A 147 4.73 -2.87 -17.43
N PRO A 148 5.74 -1.99 -17.52
CA PRO A 148 7.07 -2.27 -16.98
C PRO A 148 7.04 -2.70 -15.51
N ILE A 149 6.35 -1.94 -14.65
CA ILE A 149 6.26 -2.24 -13.22
C ILE A 149 5.56 -3.59 -12.99
N LEU A 150 4.45 -3.88 -13.68
CA LEU A 150 3.75 -5.17 -13.56
C LEU A 150 4.64 -6.35 -13.96
N LYS A 151 5.40 -6.22 -15.06
CA LYS A 151 6.34 -7.25 -15.51
C LYS A 151 7.44 -7.50 -14.48
N HIS A 152 8.02 -6.45 -13.90
CA HIS A 152 9.05 -6.60 -12.88
C HIS A 152 8.50 -7.20 -11.59
N LEU A 153 7.31 -6.78 -11.12
CA LEU A 153 6.64 -7.40 -9.98
C LEU A 153 6.42 -8.91 -10.20
N LYS A 154 6.02 -9.29 -11.41
CA LYS A 154 5.85 -10.70 -11.79
C LYS A 154 7.17 -11.47 -11.84
N ALA A 155 8.24 -10.85 -12.33
CA ALA A 155 9.56 -11.49 -12.43
C ALA A 155 10.16 -11.85 -11.06
N VAL A 156 9.80 -11.09 -10.01
CA VAL A 156 10.24 -11.35 -8.62
C VAL A 156 9.14 -11.96 -7.75
N ASP A 157 8.09 -12.52 -8.37
CA ASP A 157 6.95 -13.19 -7.72
C ASP A 157 6.16 -12.33 -6.71
N LEU A 158 6.32 -11.01 -6.72
CA LEU A 158 5.57 -10.09 -5.85
C LEU A 158 4.06 -10.00 -6.21
N ASN A 159 3.68 -10.51 -7.38
CA ASN A 159 2.29 -10.67 -7.78
C ASN A 159 1.65 -11.97 -7.25
N LYS A 160 2.43 -12.90 -6.70
CA LYS A 160 1.94 -14.15 -6.12
C LYS A 160 1.78 -14.00 -4.62
N ALA A 161 0.58 -14.27 -4.12
CA ALA A 161 0.32 -14.33 -2.71
C ALA A 161 0.72 -15.70 -2.13
N CYS A 162 1.25 -15.70 -0.91
CA CYS A 162 1.42 -16.91 -0.12
C CYS A 162 0.05 -17.40 0.38
N GLU A 163 -0.01 -18.63 0.86
CA GLU A 163 -1.24 -19.17 1.46
C GLU A 163 -1.74 -18.25 2.60
N GLY A 164 -2.99 -17.81 2.51
CA GLY A 164 -3.60 -16.92 3.48
C GLY A 164 -3.26 -15.42 3.31
N SER A 165 -2.53 -15.03 2.25
CA SER A 165 -2.29 -13.62 1.91
C SER A 165 -2.92 -13.21 0.58
N TRP A 166 -2.79 -11.93 0.21
CA TRP A 166 -3.22 -11.41 -1.09
C TRP A 166 -2.24 -10.39 -1.66
N ALA A 167 -2.21 -10.29 -2.99
CA ALA A 167 -1.53 -9.22 -3.73
C ALA A 167 -2.54 -8.49 -4.60
N ARG A 168 -2.58 -7.16 -4.51
CA ARG A 168 -3.53 -6.31 -5.24
C ARG A 168 -2.81 -5.11 -5.84
N VAL A 169 -3.27 -4.67 -7.00
CA VAL A 169 -2.79 -3.45 -7.65
C VAL A 169 -3.92 -2.43 -7.75
N ILE A 170 -3.61 -1.16 -7.50
CA ILE A 170 -4.45 0.00 -7.77
C ILE A 170 -3.75 0.80 -8.86
N ILE A 171 -4.43 0.98 -9.99
CA ILE A 171 -3.91 1.67 -11.16
C ILE A 171 -4.71 2.96 -11.34
N GLU A 172 -4.00 4.07 -11.52
CA GLU A 172 -4.61 5.36 -11.83
C GLU A 172 -5.10 5.42 -13.28
N LYS A 173 -6.11 6.26 -13.52
CA LYS A 173 -6.53 6.57 -14.89
C LYS A 173 -5.50 7.48 -15.56
N PRO A 174 -5.33 7.39 -16.89
CA PRO A 174 -6.09 6.56 -17.84
C PRO A 174 -5.58 5.11 -17.92
N PHE A 175 -6.50 4.16 -18.13
CA PHE A 175 -6.19 2.73 -18.35
C PHE A 175 -6.17 2.44 -19.85
N GLY A 176 -5.01 2.66 -20.48
CA GLY A 176 -4.88 2.76 -21.93
C GLY A 176 -5.37 4.11 -22.48
N SER A 177 -4.93 4.47 -23.68
CA SER A 177 -5.37 5.67 -24.40
C SER A 177 -6.49 5.40 -25.41
N ASP A 178 -6.72 4.12 -25.71
CA ASP A 178 -7.75 3.61 -26.60
C ASP A 178 -8.14 2.17 -26.22
N LEU A 179 -9.11 1.59 -26.92
CA LEU A 179 -9.58 0.24 -26.65
C LEU A 179 -8.48 -0.83 -26.84
N ALA A 180 -7.56 -0.63 -27.78
CA ALA A 180 -6.51 -1.59 -28.09
C ALA A 180 -5.47 -1.65 -26.96
N SER A 181 -4.93 -0.48 -26.59
CA SER A 181 -3.99 -0.32 -25.46
C SER A 181 -4.59 -0.75 -24.13
N ALA A 182 -5.87 -0.47 -23.86
CA ALA A 182 -6.55 -0.94 -22.65
C ALA A 182 -6.64 -2.48 -22.60
N ARG A 183 -6.94 -3.13 -23.74
CA ARG A 183 -6.98 -4.59 -23.84
C ARG A 183 -5.60 -5.22 -23.71
N GLU A 184 -4.57 -4.56 -24.22
CA GLU A 184 -3.19 -5.00 -24.08
C GLU A 184 -2.74 -4.96 -22.62
N LEU A 185 -2.94 -3.83 -21.95
CA LEU A 185 -2.62 -3.70 -20.52
C LEU A 185 -3.37 -4.71 -19.65
N ASN A 186 -4.61 -5.06 -19.99
CA ASN A 186 -5.39 -6.06 -19.25
C ASN A 186 -4.86 -7.50 -19.40
N ARG A 187 -3.96 -7.78 -20.35
CA ARG A 187 -3.37 -9.12 -20.55
C ARG A 187 -2.04 -9.31 -19.82
N VAL A 188 -1.47 -8.24 -19.26
CA VAL A 188 -0.20 -8.24 -18.53
C VAL A 188 -0.38 -8.87 -17.15
#